data_AF-A0A0L0T9Q7-F1
#
_entry.id   AF-A0A0L0T9Q7-F1
#
_cell.length_a   1.000
_cell.length_b   1.000
_cell.length_c   1.000
_cell.angle_alpha   90.00
_cell.angle_beta   90.00
_cell.angle_gamma   90.00
#
_symmetry.space_group_name_H-M   'P 1'
#
loop_
_entity.id
_entity.type
_entity.pdbx_description
1 polymer ?
#
loop_
_entity_poly.entity_id
_entity_poly.type
_entity_poly.pdbx_seq_one_letter_code
_entity_poly.pdbx_strand_id
1 'polypeptide(L)'
;MLSLNLMVPGRQFAVTADLVVPPGVQVLTLSPLASETDALTIMARVPASVKSLQLGEHLTPAALRCLADVPRPDLASIDLHGMTDSSECLMSLAPMLHDGVTKLSFHFVSGTLFDESAWAMHVAKRTPKLRQVRLAGCTMTSDGVAQVIDTLPKSELVSFWLDVGELEVVKKAVTHLLARDWEHICEVGFAGQLGQLPTEMREAMEGRGWKIMLA
;
A
#
# COMPACT_ATOMS: atom_id res chain seq x y z
N MET A 1 -0.70 -8.01 -22.69
CA MET A 1 -0.12 -7.60 -21.39
C MET A 1 1.05 -8.51 -21.12
N LEU A 2 2.27 -7.97 -21.07
CA LEU A 2 3.48 -8.76 -20.80
C LEU A 2 3.81 -8.64 -19.31
N SER A 3 3.93 -9.78 -18.64
CA SER A 3 4.13 -9.85 -17.20
C SER A 3 5.42 -10.60 -16.87
N LEU A 4 6.20 -10.08 -15.94
CA LEU A 4 7.37 -10.74 -15.36
C LEU A 4 7.10 -10.97 -13.88
N ASN A 5 6.94 -12.23 -13.48
CA ASN A 5 6.64 -12.62 -12.11
C ASN A 5 7.76 -13.51 -11.59
N LEU A 6 8.57 -12.98 -10.68
CA LEU A 6 9.57 -13.74 -9.93
C LEU A 6 9.13 -13.74 -8.47
N MET A 7 8.23 -14.67 -8.15
CA MET A 7 7.86 -15.03 -6.77
C MET A 7 8.41 -16.41 -6.48
N VAL A 8 9.18 -16.55 -5.40
CA VAL A 8 9.79 -17.83 -5.01
C VAL A 8 9.24 -18.25 -3.64
N PRO A 9 8.16 -19.05 -3.58
CA PRO A 9 7.67 -19.60 -2.32
C PRO A 9 8.68 -20.60 -1.74
N GLY A 10 9.03 -20.46 -0.44
CA GLY A 10 9.80 -21.49 0.28
C GLY A 10 11.33 -21.37 0.26
N ARG A 11 11.89 -20.23 -0.19
CA ARG A 11 13.32 -19.84 -0.19
C ARG A 11 14.31 -20.87 -0.78
N GLN A 12 14.78 -20.58 -1.99
CA GLN A 12 16.16 -20.87 -2.40
C GLN A 12 16.78 -19.85 -3.39
N PHE A 13 15.99 -18.92 -3.95
CA PHE A 13 16.50 -17.91 -4.88
C PHE A 13 15.87 -16.54 -4.58
N ALA A 14 16.71 -15.51 -4.47
CA ALA A 14 16.31 -14.12 -4.37
C ALA A 14 16.68 -13.38 -5.66
N VAL A 15 15.98 -12.30 -5.97
CA VAL A 15 16.21 -11.51 -7.19
C VAL A 15 17.46 -10.64 -7.00
N THR A 16 18.46 -10.82 -7.86
CA THR A 16 19.75 -10.10 -7.82
C THR A 16 19.84 -9.02 -8.90
N ALA A 17 20.89 -8.20 -8.83
CA ALA A 17 21.21 -7.15 -9.80
C ALA A 17 21.39 -7.65 -11.25
N ASP A 18 21.59 -8.95 -11.47
CA ASP A 18 21.71 -9.52 -12.83
C ASP A 18 20.37 -9.56 -13.57
N LEU A 19 19.24 -9.34 -12.88
CA LEU A 19 17.94 -9.26 -13.53
C LEU A 19 17.89 -8.11 -14.55
N VAL A 20 17.55 -8.46 -15.79
CA VAL A 20 17.20 -7.51 -16.84
C VAL A 20 15.69 -7.55 -17.04
N VAL A 21 15.00 -6.43 -16.80
CA VAL A 21 13.57 -6.30 -17.05
C VAL A 21 13.36 -5.81 -18.49
N PRO A 22 12.71 -6.58 -19.37
CA PRO A 22 12.49 -6.15 -20.75
C PRO A 22 11.66 -4.85 -20.83
N PRO A 23 11.94 -3.92 -21.78
CA PRO A 23 11.24 -2.64 -21.90
C PRO A 23 9.72 -2.73 -22.17
N GLY A 24 9.20 -3.90 -22.54
CA GLY A 24 7.78 -4.12 -22.81
C GLY A 24 6.97 -4.65 -21.62
N VAL A 25 7.60 -4.88 -20.47
CA VAL A 25 6.93 -5.39 -19.27
C VAL A 25 5.93 -4.36 -18.74
N GLN A 26 4.69 -4.78 -18.54
CA GLN A 26 3.61 -3.94 -17.98
C GLN A 26 3.24 -4.33 -16.55
N VAL A 27 3.48 -5.58 -16.17
CA VAL A 27 3.27 -6.08 -14.80
C VAL A 27 4.58 -6.66 -14.32
N LEU A 28 5.12 -6.09 -13.24
CA LEU A 28 6.40 -6.50 -12.67
C LEU A 28 6.19 -6.89 -11.21
N THR A 29 6.48 -8.15 -10.89
CA THR A 29 6.49 -8.66 -9.52
C THR A 29 7.85 -9.23 -9.18
N LEU A 30 8.55 -8.63 -8.20
CA LEU A 30 9.87 -9.02 -7.74
C LEU A 30 9.88 -9.21 -6.22
N SER A 31 9.98 -10.46 -5.74
CA SER A 31 10.08 -10.74 -4.31
C SER A 31 10.63 -12.16 -4.03
N PRO A 32 11.57 -12.34 -3.08
CA PRO A 32 12.29 -11.28 -2.36
C PRO A 32 13.46 -10.71 -3.19
N LEU A 33 13.79 -9.43 -2.99
CA LEU A 33 15.06 -8.86 -3.45
C LEU A 33 16.21 -9.42 -2.60
N ALA A 34 17.38 -9.68 -3.19
CA ALA A 34 18.47 -10.37 -2.49
C ALA A 34 19.21 -9.48 -1.46
N SER A 35 19.29 -8.17 -1.73
CA SER A 35 19.93 -7.20 -0.86
C SER A 35 19.46 -5.78 -1.19
N GLU A 36 19.82 -4.79 -0.36
CA GLU A 36 19.60 -3.38 -0.67
C GLU A 36 20.39 -2.92 -1.91
N THR A 37 21.62 -3.42 -2.11
CA THR A 37 22.42 -3.09 -3.30
C THR A 37 21.77 -3.62 -4.58
N ASP A 38 21.21 -4.82 -4.53
CA ASP A 38 20.43 -5.37 -5.64
C ASP A 38 19.17 -4.55 -5.89
N ALA A 39 18.46 -4.17 -4.82
CA ALA A 39 17.28 -3.31 -4.91
C ALA A 39 17.60 -1.99 -5.62
N LEU A 40 18.62 -1.25 -5.19
CA LEU A 40 19.07 0.00 -5.83
C LEU A 40 19.34 -0.18 -7.32
N THR A 41 20.09 -1.24 -7.67
CA THR A 41 20.50 -1.53 -9.05
C THR A 41 19.30 -1.92 -9.92
N ILE A 42 18.36 -2.69 -9.40
CA ILE A 42 17.13 -3.08 -10.09
C ILE A 42 16.20 -1.88 -10.26
N MET A 43 15.96 -1.09 -9.21
CA MET A 43 15.02 0.05 -9.21
C MET A 43 15.37 1.07 -10.29
N ALA A 44 16.66 1.38 -10.46
CA ALA A 44 17.15 2.29 -11.50
C ALA A 44 16.87 1.80 -12.95
N ARG A 45 16.51 0.53 -13.13
CA ARG A 45 16.28 -0.11 -14.43
C ARG A 45 14.84 -0.55 -14.66
N VAL A 46 13.94 -0.34 -13.71
CA VAL A 46 12.51 -0.68 -13.88
C VAL A 46 11.93 0.21 -14.99
N PRO A 47 11.40 -0.37 -16.10
CA PRO A 47 11.02 0.39 -17.27
C PRO A 47 9.79 1.26 -17.04
N ALA A 48 9.65 2.33 -17.84
CA ALA A 48 8.54 3.26 -17.77
C ALA A 48 7.19 2.63 -18.17
N SER A 49 7.22 1.50 -18.88
CA SER A 49 6.04 0.76 -19.35
C SER A 49 5.27 0.03 -18.25
N VAL A 50 5.82 -0.08 -17.04
CA VAL A 50 5.19 -0.78 -15.93
C VAL A 50 3.94 -0.03 -15.47
N LYS A 51 2.81 -0.74 -15.49
CA LYS A 51 1.49 -0.28 -15.05
C LYS A 51 1.11 -0.85 -13.69
N SER A 52 1.63 -2.03 -13.36
CA SER A 52 1.44 -2.68 -12.07
C SER A 52 2.77 -3.14 -11.53
N LEU A 53 3.15 -2.61 -10.37
CA LEU A 53 4.42 -2.88 -9.73
C LEU A 53 4.19 -3.54 -8.38
N GLN A 54 4.81 -4.70 -8.17
CA GLN A 54 4.86 -5.38 -6.89
C GLN A 54 6.32 -5.67 -6.52
N LEU A 55 6.77 -5.17 -5.37
CA LEU A 55 8.15 -5.34 -4.89
C LEU A 55 8.14 -5.81 -3.45
N GLY A 56 9.12 -6.63 -3.06
CA GLY A 56 9.23 -7.12 -1.69
C GLY A 56 10.66 -7.24 -1.17
N GLU A 57 10.80 -6.91 0.12
CA GLU A 57 12.03 -6.88 0.91
C GLU A 57 13.03 -5.79 0.45
N HIS A 58 13.85 -5.30 1.39
CA HIS A 58 14.91 -4.30 1.14
C HIS A 58 14.47 -3.00 0.45
N LEU A 59 13.24 -2.53 0.69
CA LEU A 59 12.71 -1.29 0.13
C LEU A 59 13.04 -0.08 1.01
N THR A 60 14.30 0.38 0.94
CA THR A 60 14.76 1.59 1.63
C THR A 60 14.35 2.86 0.88
N PRO A 61 14.32 4.03 1.54
CA PRO A 61 14.05 5.30 0.86
C PRO A 61 14.97 5.56 -0.35
N ALA A 62 16.24 5.14 -0.28
CA ALA A 62 17.17 5.27 -1.39
C ALA A 62 16.76 4.43 -2.61
N ALA A 63 16.36 3.17 -2.39
CA ALA A 63 15.83 2.32 -3.47
C ALA A 63 14.56 2.91 -4.09
N LEU A 64 13.65 3.44 -3.28
CA LEU A 64 12.41 4.05 -3.77
C LEU A 64 12.67 5.37 -4.52
N ARG A 65 13.68 6.15 -4.17
CA ARG A 65 14.13 7.31 -4.97
C ARG A 65 14.66 6.87 -6.33
N CYS A 66 15.55 5.87 -6.37
CA CYS A 66 16.04 5.32 -7.65
C CYS A 66 14.90 4.80 -8.54
N LEU A 67 13.87 4.21 -7.92
CA LEU A 67 12.67 3.82 -8.64
C LEU A 67 11.97 5.07 -9.19
N ALA A 68 11.73 6.08 -8.37
CA ALA A 68 11.01 7.30 -8.72
C ALA A 68 11.72 8.23 -9.74
N ASP A 69 13.03 8.07 -9.95
CA ASP A 69 13.82 8.87 -10.90
C ASP A 69 13.35 8.73 -12.36
N VAL A 70 12.65 7.64 -12.69
CA VAL A 70 12.05 7.43 -14.02
C VAL A 70 10.53 7.65 -13.95
N PRO A 71 9.98 8.65 -14.66
CA PRO A 71 8.53 8.87 -14.72
C PRO A 71 7.77 7.66 -15.27
N ARG A 72 6.66 7.30 -14.63
CA ARG A 72 5.79 6.17 -15.03
C ARG A 72 4.34 6.64 -15.18
N PRO A 73 4.01 7.36 -16.27
CA PRO A 73 2.69 7.97 -16.43
C PRO A 73 1.53 6.97 -16.52
N ASP A 74 1.83 5.71 -16.87
CA ASP A 74 0.84 4.63 -16.99
C ASP A 74 0.72 3.78 -15.72
N LEU A 75 1.39 4.16 -14.63
CA LEU A 75 1.36 3.41 -13.38
C LEU A 75 -0.03 3.50 -12.75
N ALA A 76 -0.64 2.34 -12.51
CA ALA A 76 -2.00 2.23 -11.96
C ALA A 76 -2.05 1.50 -10.61
N SER A 77 -1.08 0.62 -10.35
CA SER A 77 -1.05 -0.21 -9.14
C SER A 77 0.36 -0.30 -8.57
N ILE A 78 0.48 -0.07 -7.27
CA ILE A 78 1.73 -0.19 -6.51
C ILE A 78 1.49 -1.08 -5.28
N ASP A 79 2.30 -2.11 -5.13
CA ASP A 79 2.27 -3.04 -3.99
C ASP A 79 3.69 -3.26 -3.46
N LEU A 80 4.01 -2.70 -2.29
CA LEU A 80 5.37 -2.65 -1.75
C LEU A 80 5.43 -3.34 -0.39
N HIS A 81 6.37 -4.27 -0.25
CA HIS A 81 6.56 -5.05 0.97
C HIS A 81 7.95 -4.86 1.57
N GLY A 82 8.02 -4.72 2.89
CA GLY A 82 9.27 -4.55 3.64
C GLY A 82 9.81 -3.11 3.63
N MET A 83 8.92 -2.11 3.69
CA MET A 83 9.30 -0.69 3.83
C MET A 83 9.72 -0.39 5.29
N THR A 84 10.85 0.29 5.51
CA THR A 84 11.47 0.43 6.86
C THR A 84 11.25 1.78 7.55
N ASP A 85 10.91 2.82 6.80
CA ASP A 85 10.68 4.19 7.31
C ASP A 85 9.50 4.79 6.56
N SER A 86 8.37 4.98 7.24
CA SER A 86 7.14 5.42 6.58
C SER A 86 7.26 6.81 5.95
N SER A 87 7.81 7.79 6.68
CA SER A 87 7.88 9.18 6.22
C SER A 87 8.79 9.31 5.00
N GLU A 88 10.02 8.81 5.12
CA GLU A 88 11.03 8.91 4.05
C GLU A 88 10.64 8.07 2.82
N CYS A 89 10.04 6.89 3.01
CA CYS A 89 9.61 6.06 1.89
C CYS A 89 8.43 6.71 1.15
N LEU A 90 7.43 7.25 1.86
CA LEU A 90 6.28 7.92 1.23
C LEU A 90 6.72 9.19 0.49
N MET A 91 7.63 9.98 1.06
CA MET A 91 8.23 11.13 0.37
C MET A 91 8.97 10.71 -0.89
N SER A 92 9.76 9.63 -0.81
CA SER A 92 10.54 9.11 -1.96
C SER A 92 9.65 8.60 -3.09
N LEU A 93 8.46 8.06 -2.77
CA LEU A 93 7.47 7.59 -3.75
C LEU A 93 6.64 8.71 -4.38
N ALA A 94 6.54 9.88 -3.73
CA ALA A 94 5.68 10.97 -4.15
C ALA A 94 5.76 11.36 -5.65
N PRO A 95 6.93 11.34 -6.32
CA PRO A 95 7.02 11.65 -7.75
C PRO A 95 6.31 10.64 -8.67
N MET A 96 6.12 9.40 -8.21
CA MET A 96 5.42 8.34 -8.95
C MET A 96 3.91 8.33 -8.72
N LEU A 97 3.43 9.12 -7.76
CA LEU A 97 2.02 9.17 -7.41
C LEU A 97 1.33 10.26 -8.25
N HIS A 98 0.28 9.85 -8.95
CA HIS A 98 -0.55 10.70 -9.81
C HIS A 98 -1.98 10.14 -9.86
N ASP A 99 -2.88 10.82 -10.57
CA ASP A 99 -4.30 10.48 -10.62
C ASP A 99 -4.62 9.16 -11.35
N GLY A 100 -3.66 8.59 -12.08
CA GLY A 100 -3.76 7.28 -12.71
C GLY A 100 -3.54 6.12 -11.72
N VAL A 101 -2.93 6.38 -10.56
CA VAL A 101 -2.70 5.38 -9.51
C VAL A 101 -4.00 5.13 -8.75
N THR A 102 -4.55 3.93 -8.91
CA THR A 102 -5.86 3.54 -8.35
C THR A 102 -5.75 2.47 -7.27
N LYS A 103 -4.59 1.82 -7.12
CA LYS A 103 -4.32 0.83 -6.07
C LYS A 103 -3.00 1.09 -5.40
N LEU A 104 -3.03 1.22 -4.08
CA LEU A 104 -1.86 1.30 -3.21
C LEU A 104 -1.92 0.21 -2.14
N SER A 105 -0.83 -0.53 -2.01
CA SER A 105 -0.64 -1.52 -0.97
C SER A 105 0.75 -1.35 -0.39
N PHE A 106 0.83 -0.92 0.87
CA PHE A 106 2.08 -0.68 1.56
C PHE A 106 2.16 -1.59 2.78
N HIS A 107 3.16 -2.46 2.77
CA HIS A 107 3.48 -3.38 3.84
C HIS A 107 4.82 -2.97 4.44
N PHE A 108 4.77 -2.34 5.60
CA PHE A 108 5.94 -1.92 6.34
C PHE A 108 6.54 -3.10 7.11
N VAL A 109 7.81 -2.97 7.47
CA VAL A 109 8.44 -3.86 8.44
C VAL A 109 7.70 -3.71 9.77
N SER A 110 7.36 -4.84 10.39
CA SER A 110 6.54 -4.89 11.61
C SER A 110 6.98 -3.87 12.67
N GLY A 111 6.03 -3.05 13.13
CA GLY A 111 6.24 -2.07 14.18
C GLY A 111 6.74 -0.72 13.68
N THR A 112 6.86 -0.51 12.36
CA THR A 112 7.18 0.81 11.79
C THR A 112 6.09 1.80 12.17
N LEU A 113 6.45 2.90 12.84
CA LEU A 113 5.51 4.00 13.11
C LEU A 113 5.10 4.62 11.77
N PHE A 114 3.79 4.69 11.52
CA PHE A 114 3.27 5.31 10.31
C PHE A 114 3.21 6.83 10.46
N ASP A 115 3.66 7.56 9.45
CA ASP A 115 3.56 9.02 9.41
C ASP A 115 2.32 9.44 8.60
N GLU A 116 1.27 9.80 9.31
CA GLU A 116 -0.01 10.20 8.73
C GLU A 116 0.05 11.55 8.02
N SER A 117 0.98 12.42 8.42
CA SER A 117 1.21 13.71 7.77
C SER A 117 1.89 13.52 6.43
N ALA A 118 2.88 12.63 6.36
CA ALA A 118 3.51 12.22 5.11
C ALA A 118 2.49 11.56 4.18
N TRP A 119 1.61 10.70 4.69
CA TRP A 119 0.50 10.14 3.90
C TRP A 119 -0.39 11.22 3.29
N ALA A 120 -0.88 12.15 4.10
CA ALA A 120 -1.76 13.23 3.63
C ALA A 120 -1.07 14.10 2.56
N MET A 121 0.20 14.44 2.79
CA MET A 121 0.96 15.36 1.95
C MET A 121 1.44 14.72 0.64
N HIS A 122 1.96 13.49 0.72
CA HIS A 122 2.65 12.85 -0.39
C HIS A 122 1.78 11.85 -1.14
N VAL A 123 0.80 11.23 -0.47
CA VAL A 123 -0.04 10.19 -1.09
C VAL A 123 -1.41 10.75 -1.44
N ALA A 124 -2.22 11.08 -0.43
CA ALA A 124 -3.64 11.36 -0.62
C ALA A 124 -3.88 12.52 -1.61
N LYS A 125 -3.10 13.59 -1.51
CA LYS A 125 -3.18 14.75 -2.41
C LYS A 125 -2.87 14.42 -3.88
N ARG A 126 -2.06 13.39 -4.12
CA ARG A 126 -1.56 13.02 -5.46
C ARG A 126 -2.38 11.93 -6.13
N THR A 127 -3.11 11.13 -5.36
CA THR A 127 -3.92 10.01 -5.86
C THR A 127 -5.41 10.23 -5.58
N PRO A 128 -6.06 11.27 -6.15
CA PRO A 128 -7.46 11.58 -5.88
C PRO A 128 -8.44 10.50 -6.39
N LYS A 129 -8.01 9.60 -7.27
CA LYS A 129 -8.80 8.48 -7.84
C LYS A 129 -8.46 7.13 -7.22
N LEU A 130 -7.92 7.13 -6.00
CA LEU A 130 -7.51 5.92 -5.30
C LEU A 130 -8.75 5.06 -4.97
N ARG A 131 -8.79 3.83 -5.50
CA ARG A 131 -9.92 2.91 -5.33
C ARG A 131 -9.63 1.83 -4.28
N GLN A 132 -8.37 1.47 -4.12
CA GLN A 132 -7.95 0.41 -3.21
C GLN A 132 -6.76 0.86 -2.38
N VAL A 133 -6.88 0.71 -1.05
CA VAL A 133 -5.81 1.02 -0.10
C VAL A 133 -5.60 -0.15 0.83
N ARG A 134 -4.35 -0.56 0.96
CA ARG A 134 -3.89 -1.50 1.99
C ARG A 134 -2.70 -0.92 2.73
N LEU A 135 -2.81 -0.82 4.05
CA LEU A 135 -1.71 -0.43 4.93
C LEU A 135 -1.47 -1.56 5.92
N ALA A 136 -0.25 -2.12 5.92
CA ALA A 136 0.09 -3.28 6.72
C ALA A 136 1.42 -3.12 7.47
N GLY A 137 1.58 -3.84 8.57
CA GLY A 137 2.85 -3.93 9.31
C GLY A 137 3.30 -2.63 9.98
N CYS A 138 2.43 -1.62 10.05
CA CYS A 138 2.72 -0.34 10.69
C CYS A 138 1.91 -0.13 11.97
N THR A 139 2.46 0.68 12.87
CA THR A 139 1.76 1.15 14.07
C THR A 139 1.17 2.53 13.79
N MET A 140 -0.09 2.73 14.14
CA MET A 140 -0.79 4.01 14.03
C MET A 140 -1.45 4.35 15.36
N THR A 141 -1.60 5.65 15.62
CA THR A 141 -2.43 6.12 16.72
C THR A 141 -3.90 6.17 16.29
N SER A 142 -4.83 6.23 17.25
CA SER A 142 -6.26 6.43 17.01
C SER A 142 -6.57 7.70 16.20
N ASP A 143 -5.86 8.79 16.47
CA ASP A 143 -6.04 10.04 15.72
C ASP A 143 -5.37 9.96 14.34
N GLY A 144 -4.25 9.25 14.26
CA GLY A 144 -3.58 8.98 13.01
C GLY A 144 -4.45 8.20 12.01
N VAL A 145 -5.06 7.09 12.44
CA VAL A 145 -5.94 6.32 11.56
C VAL A 145 -7.15 7.14 11.09
N ALA A 146 -7.70 7.99 11.96
CA ALA A 146 -8.76 8.91 11.60
C ALA A 146 -8.30 9.88 10.50
N GLN A 147 -7.12 10.49 10.65
CA GLN A 147 -6.53 11.37 9.66
C GLN A 147 -6.32 10.67 8.32
N VAL A 148 -5.78 9.45 8.31
CA VAL A 148 -5.62 8.65 7.09
C VAL A 148 -6.97 8.45 6.40
N ILE A 149 -7.98 7.96 7.14
CA ILE A 149 -9.34 7.75 6.60
C ILE A 149 -9.89 9.04 6.03
N ASP A 150 -9.75 10.16 6.73
CA ASP A 150 -10.29 11.45 6.31
C ASP A 150 -9.70 11.97 5.00
N THR A 151 -8.50 11.53 4.65
CA THR A 151 -7.86 11.87 3.37
C THR A 151 -8.21 10.94 2.20
N LEU A 152 -8.89 9.82 2.44
CA LEU A 152 -9.30 8.90 1.37
C LEU A 152 -10.42 9.47 0.50
N PRO A 153 -10.44 9.17 -0.81
CA PRO A 153 -11.41 9.72 -1.75
C PRO A 153 -12.79 9.05 -1.61
N LYS A 154 -13.74 9.78 -1.03
CA LYS A 154 -15.08 9.27 -0.68
C LYS A 154 -15.86 8.68 -1.86
N SER A 155 -15.74 9.28 -3.04
CA SER A 155 -16.48 8.89 -4.25
C SER A 155 -15.81 7.77 -5.04
N GLU A 156 -14.55 7.44 -4.76
CA GLU A 156 -13.77 6.51 -5.60
C GLU A 156 -13.35 5.24 -4.84
N LEU A 157 -13.21 5.34 -3.51
CA LEU A 157 -12.73 4.24 -2.68
C LEU A 157 -13.72 3.07 -2.69
N VAL A 158 -13.21 1.91 -3.08
CA VAL A 158 -13.94 0.63 -3.15
C VAL A 158 -13.52 -0.30 -2.03
N SER A 159 -12.22 -0.36 -1.73
CA SER A 159 -11.64 -1.31 -0.78
C SER A 159 -10.63 -0.63 0.14
N PHE A 160 -10.76 -0.86 1.44
CA PHE A 160 -9.85 -0.38 2.46
C PHE A 160 -9.42 -1.53 3.37
N TRP A 161 -8.13 -1.69 3.58
CA TRP A 161 -7.60 -2.68 4.51
C TRP A 161 -6.51 -2.09 5.37
N LEU A 162 -6.56 -2.39 6.67
CA LEU A 162 -5.63 -1.85 7.66
C LEU A 162 -5.16 -2.95 8.64
N ASP A 163 -3.86 -3.16 8.72
CA ASP A 163 -3.22 -3.94 9.80
C ASP A 163 -2.80 -2.98 10.91
N VAL A 164 -3.58 -2.94 11.98
CA VAL A 164 -3.18 -2.27 13.22
C VAL A 164 -3.39 -3.24 14.37
N GLY A 165 -2.36 -3.40 15.20
CA GLY A 165 -2.34 -4.40 16.27
C GLY A 165 -3.16 -4.06 17.51
N GLU A 166 -3.82 -2.90 17.56
CA GLU A 166 -4.52 -2.40 18.75
C GLU A 166 -6.02 -2.23 18.51
N LEU A 167 -6.84 -2.87 19.37
CA LEU A 167 -8.30 -2.94 19.18
C LEU A 167 -8.96 -1.57 19.25
N GLU A 168 -8.45 -0.67 20.10
CA GLU A 168 -8.98 0.70 20.21
C GLU A 168 -8.73 1.50 18.93
N VAL A 169 -7.61 1.28 18.25
CA VAL A 169 -7.32 1.89 16.95
C VAL A 169 -8.28 1.33 15.89
N VAL A 170 -8.55 0.02 15.88
CA VAL A 170 -9.54 -0.60 14.99
C VAL A 170 -10.94 -0.04 15.24
N LYS A 171 -11.39 0.05 16.50
CA LYS A 171 -12.70 0.64 16.85
C LYS A 171 -12.80 2.06 16.34
N LYS A 172 -11.77 2.88 16.55
CA LYS A 172 -11.72 4.25 16.04
C LYS A 172 -11.80 4.29 14.52
N ALA A 173 -11.03 3.46 13.83
CA ALA A 173 -11.07 3.36 12.38
C ALA A 173 -12.47 3.03 11.87
N VAL A 174 -13.13 2.02 12.47
CA VAL A 174 -14.51 1.63 12.14
C VAL A 174 -15.50 2.78 12.39
N THR A 175 -15.41 3.46 13.53
CA THR A 175 -16.25 4.62 13.83
C THR A 175 -16.09 5.72 12.77
N HIS A 176 -14.86 6.04 12.37
CA HIS A 176 -14.60 7.04 11.33
C HIS A 176 -15.08 6.60 9.94
N LEU A 177 -14.94 5.32 9.60
CA LEU A 177 -15.49 4.78 8.36
C LEU A 177 -17.02 4.89 8.36
N LEU A 178 -17.69 4.44 9.42
CA LEU A 178 -19.17 4.44 9.51
C LEU A 178 -19.78 5.85 9.53
N ALA A 179 -19.06 6.83 10.08
CA ALA A 179 -19.48 8.22 10.16
C ALA A 179 -19.41 8.96 8.81
N ARG A 180 -18.78 8.37 7.79
CA ARG A 180 -18.64 8.97 6.46
C ARG A 180 -19.56 8.29 5.46
N ASP A 181 -20.13 9.08 4.57
CA ASP A 181 -20.92 8.59 3.45
C ASP A 181 -20.00 8.29 2.27
N TRP A 182 -19.74 6.99 2.09
CA TRP A 182 -18.96 6.45 0.99
C TRP A 182 -19.89 6.06 -0.14
N GLU A 183 -19.54 6.42 -1.37
CA GLU A 183 -20.39 6.10 -2.53
C GLU A 183 -20.19 4.65 -3.02
N HIS A 184 -18.97 4.14 -2.88
CA HIS A 184 -18.56 2.89 -3.54
C HIS A 184 -17.85 1.88 -2.64
N ILE A 185 -17.61 2.21 -1.36
CA ILE A 185 -16.88 1.30 -0.48
C ILE A 185 -17.73 0.05 -0.24
N CYS A 186 -17.15 -1.11 -0.55
CA CYS A 186 -17.82 -2.39 -0.39
C CYS A 186 -16.95 -3.43 0.30
N GLU A 187 -15.64 -3.18 0.46
CA GLU A 187 -14.73 -4.07 1.14
C GLU A 187 -13.95 -3.32 2.23
N VAL A 188 -14.04 -3.82 3.47
CA VAL A 188 -13.29 -3.29 4.61
C VAL A 188 -12.64 -4.44 5.35
N GLY A 189 -11.34 -4.33 5.63
CA GLY A 189 -10.61 -5.37 6.37
C GLY A 189 -9.72 -4.81 7.47
N PHE A 190 -9.64 -5.56 8.57
CA PHE A 190 -8.67 -5.31 9.63
C PHE A 190 -8.03 -6.62 10.05
N ALA A 191 -6.73 -6.61 10.30
CA ALA A 191 -6.03 -7.82 10.74
C ALA A 191 -6.44 -8.25 12.16
N GLY A 192 -6.74 -9.54 12.34
CA GLY A 192 -6.76 -10.25 13.64
C GLY A 192 -7.79 -9.84 14.71
N GLN A 193 -8.45 -8.69 14.59
CA GLN A 193 -9.20 -8.09 15.70
C GLN A 193 -10.68 -7.80 15.40
N LEU A 194 -11.13 -8.06 14.17
CA LEU A 194 -12.53 -7.89 13.77
C LEU A 194 -13.50 -8.68 14.66
N GLY A 195 -13.15 -9.91 15.05
CA GLY A 195 -13.98 -10.73 15.94
C GLY A 195 -14.12 -10.16 17.36
N GLN A 196 -13.28 -9.19 17.75
CA GLN A 196 -13.31 -8.54 19.06
C GLN A 196 -14.06 -7.20 19.04
N LEU A 197 -14.56 -6.78 17.86
CA LEU A 197 -15.38 -5.57 17.77
C LEU A 197 -16.74 -5.77 18.47
N PRO A 198 -17.27 -4.71 19.11
CA PRO A 198 -18.64 -4.71 19.61
C PRO A 198 -19.62 -5.18 18.53
N THR A 199 -20.59 -6.01 18.92
CA THR A 199 -21.59 -6.56 18.00
C THR A 199 -22.30 -5.46 17.20
N GLU A 200 -22.67 -4.36 17.85
CA GLU A 200 -23.31 -3.21 17.22
C GLU A 200 -22.47 -2.60 16.09
N MET A 201 -21.14 -2.55 16.23
CA MET A 201 -20.26 -2.04 15.17
C MET A 201 -20.21 -2.99 13.98
N ARG A 202 -20.15 -4.31 14.25
CA ARG A 202 -20.13 -5.32 13.20
C ARG A 202 -21.45 -5.32 12.41
N GLU A 203 -22.57 -5.28 13.11
CA GLU A 203 -23.90 -5.16 12.52
C GLU A 203 -24.06 -3.85 11.73
N ALA A 204 -23.50 -2.73 12.20
CA ALA A 204 -23.51 -1.47 11.45
C ALA A 204 -22.69 -1.55 10.15
N MET A 205 -21.53 -2.21 10.17
CA MET A 205 -20.71 -2.45 8.97
C MET A 205 -21.44 -3.36 7.98
N GLU A 206 -22.04 -4.45 8.45
CA GLU A 206 -22.84 -5.36 7.63
C GLU A 206 -24.09 -4.67 7.07
N GLY A 207 -24.74 -3.81 7.86
CA GLY A 207 -25.89 -3.01 7.44
C GLY A 207 -25.57 -1.99 6.33
N ARG A 208 -24.31 -1.58 6.21
CA ARG A 208 -23.79 -0.80 5.05
C ARG A 208 -23.50 -1.69 3.83
N GLY A 209 -23.67 -3.01 3.94
CA GLY A 209 -23.37 -3.97 2.88
C GLY A 209 -21.88 -4.24 2.69
N TRP A 210 -21.03 -3.87 3.65
CA TRP A 210 -19.59 -4.05 3.53
C TRP A 210 -19.18 -5.49 3.74
N LYS A 211 -18.44 -6.03 2.78
CA LYS A 211 -17.76 -7.31 2.91
C LYS A 211 -16.56 -7.14 3.84
N ILE A 212 -16.61 -7.84 4.96
CA ILE A 212 -15.54 -7.87 5.94
C ILE A 212 -14.43 -8.82 5.43
N MET A 213 -13.24 -8.28 5.19
CA MET A 213 -12.08 -9.08 4.79
C MET A 213 -11.35 -9.60 6.02
N LEU A 214 -11.25 -10.93 6.15
CA LEU A 214 -10.41 -11.58 7.15
C LEU A 214 -8.99 -11.75 6.59
N ALA A 215 -7.99 -11.51 7.43
CA ALA A 215 -6.58 -11.72 7.12
C ALA A 215 -6.21 -13.21 7.07
#